data_AF-A0A0W1AXV1-F1
#
_entry.id   AF-A0A0W1AXV1-F1
#
_cell.length_a   1.000
_cell.length_b   1.000
_cell.length_c   1.000
_cell.angle_alpha   90.00
_cell.angle_beta   90.00
_cell.angle_gamma   90.00
#
_symmetry.space_group_name_H-M   'P 1'
#
loop_
_entity.id
_entity.type
_entity.pdbx_description
1 polymer ?
#
loop_
_entity_poly.entity_id
_entity_poly.type
_entity_poly.pdbx_seq_one_letter_code
_entity_poly.pdbx_strand_id
1 'polypeptide(L)'
;MEHKYTMSMEQEEVRRNHIYLLFGLSEAGSMKVALSRLGCRHLIRVLSFNETFTAGPLHKLHREEGYYTRELWFQERFPDQGYQLNPQHKLEAMIRTLKEIPEDKKITIWCGDNSHDQTGLRFALFILSERKQPIHVINPIEAYGEIPEIAEQFSIGLSPQSLGQLPNEAVQTIIKNTENTQPLTSAQRKQYELEWQEISSTEDMLRIWSNGQLTNVPETYYDEEILSLILQLQKNEQGDHYVNAGLIVGAIIEQWNLFISTSFIEYRFWRLISEGKLLFKGIPYAMHLYFLRIP
;
A
#
# COMPACT_ATOMS: atom_id res chain seq x y z
N MET A 1 -38.12 -25.13 8.75
CA MET A 1 -36.66 -25.30 8.72
C MET A 1 -36.20 -24.98 7.32
N GLU A 2 -35.83 -23.72 7.08
CA GLU A 2 -35.37 -23.26 5.77
C GLU A 2 -33.96 -23.80 5.51
N HIS A 3 -33.83 -24.60 4.47
CA HIS A 3 -32.53 -24.96 3.90
C HIS A 3 -31.92 -23.72 3.25
N LYS A 4 -30.99 -23.05 3.96
CA LYS A 4 -30.05 -22.11 3.34
C LYS A 4 -29.22 -22.88 2.32
N TYR A 5 -29.54 -22.71 1.04
CA TYR A 5 -28.69 -23.11 -0.08
C TYR A 5 -27.32 -22.46 0.11
N THR A 6 -26.33 -23.27 0.50
CA THR A 6 -24.94 -22.86 0.48
C THR A 6 -24.42 -23.18 -0.92
N MET A 7 -24.29 -22.15 -1.77
CA MET A 7 -23.67 -22.28 -3.08
C MET A 7 -22.20 -22.69 -2.93
N SER A 8 -21.69 -23.49 -3.87
CA SER A 8 -20.26 -23.84 -3.87
C SER A 8 -19.41 -22.61 -4.25
N MET A 9 -18.15 -22.59 -3.81
CA MET A 9 -17.21 -21.52 -4.16
C MET A 9 -17.05 -21.35 -5.69
N GLU A 10 -17.14 -22.43 -6.46
CA GLU A 10 -17.09 -22.40 -7.92
C GLU A 10 -18.31 -21.69 -8.53
N GLN A 11 -19.52 -21.93 -7.97
CA GLN A 11 -20.74 -21.26 -8.43
C GLN A 11 -20.75 -19.77 -8.09
N GLU A 12 -20.14 -19.37 -6.97
CA GLU A 12 -19.92 -17.96 -6.66
C GLU A 12 -18.93 -17.30 -7.61
N GLU A 13 -17.82 -17.97 -7.93
CA GLU A 13 -16.79 -17.42 -8.82
C GLU A 13 -17.30 -17.19 -10.24
N VAL A 14 -18.16 -18.09 -10.75
CA VAL A 14 -18.81 -17.93 -12.06
C VAL A 14 -19.72 -16.69 -12.08
N ARG A 15 -20.40 -16.38 -10.96
CA ARG A 15 -21.28 -15.21 -10.86
C ARG A 15 -20.54 -13.90 -10.70
N ARG A 16 -19.30 -13.91 -10.20
CA ARG A 16 -18.50 -12.68 -10.10
C ARG A 16 -18.17 -12.20 -11.51
N ASN A 17 -18.63 -11.00 -11.85
CA ASN A 17 -18.43 -10.39 -13.17
C ASN A 17 -17.46 -9.19 -13.10
N HIS A 18 -17.05 -8.79 -11.91
CA HIS A 18 -16.20 -7.64 -11.68
C HIS A 18 -15.12 -7.95 -10.65
N ILE A 19 -13.89 -7.53 -10.95
CA ILE A 19 -12.73 -7.57 -10.08
C ILE A 19 -12.45 -6.17 -9.54
N TYR A 20 -12.39 -6.02 -8.22
CA TYR A 20 -11.80 -4.86 -7.56
C TYR A 20 -10.39 -5.22 -7.10
N LEU A 21 -9.40 -4.47 -7.57
CA LEU A 21 -8.00 -4.62 -7.17
C LEU A 21 -7.60 -3.46 -6.25
N LEU A 22 -7.01 -3.79 -5.10
CA LEU A 22 -6.45 -2.85 -4.13
C LEU A 22 -4.99 -3.23 -3.81
N PHE A 23 -4.28 -2.40 -3.06
CA PHE A 23 -2.89 -2.62 -2.70
C PHE A 23 -2.64 -2.84 -1.19
N GLY A 24 -3.63 -2.62 -0.33
CA GLY A 24 -3.59 -2.99 1.08
C GLY A 24 -4.60 -4.08 1.48
N LEU A 25 -4.21 -5.00 2.37
CA LEU A 25 -5.12 -6.02 2.91
C LEU A 25 -6.22 -5.43 3.79
N SER A 26 -5.89 -4.40 4.58
CA SER A 26 -6.85 -3.66 5.40
C SER A 26 -7.93 -3.00 4.55
N GLU A 27 -7.51 -2.33 3.47
CA GLU A 27 -8.40 -1.68 2.51
C GLU A 27 -9.30 -2.68 1.80
N ALA A 28 -8.77 -3.84 1.43
CA ALA A 28 -9.55 -4.94 0.88
C ALA A 28 -10.60 -5.45 1.88
N GLY A 29 -10.28 -5.45 3.17
CA GLY A 29 -11.23 -5.71 4.25
C GLY A 29 -12.36 -4.69 4.28
N SER A 30 -12.03 -3.40 4.33
CA SER A 30 -13.01 -2.30 4.31
C SER A 30 -13.90 -2.33 3.06
N MET A 31 -13.31 -2.60 1.90
CA MET A 31 -14.02 -2.78 0.64
C MET A 31 -15.02 -3.94 0.70
N LYS A 32 -14.60 -5.11 1.22
CA LYS A 32 -15.50 -6.27 1.39
C LYS A 32 -16.66 -5.96 2.34
N VAL A 33 -16.43 -5.17 3.39
CA VAL A 33 -17.50 -4.71 4.30
C VAL A 33 -18.48 -3.80 3.57
N ALA A 34 -17.99 -2.80 2.82
CA ALA A 34 -18.85 -1.90 2.04
C ALA A 34 -19.71 -2.67 1.03
N LEU A 35 -19.10 -3.58 0.28
CA LEU A 35 -19.80 -4.45 -0.69
C LEU A 35 -20.84 -5.37 -0.03
N SER A 36 -20.55 -5.88 1.18
CA SER A 36 -21.51 -6.65 1.96
C SER A 36 -22.73 -5.82 2.36
N ARG A 37 -22.52 -4.57 2.81
CA ARG A 37 -23.61 -3.65 3.18
C ARG A 37 -24.46 -3.23 1.99
N LEU A 38 -23.87 -3.11 0.80
CA LEU A 38 -24.57 -2.86 -0.46
C LEU A 38 -25.29 -4.09 -1.02
N GLY A 39 -25.08 -5.29 -0.46
CA GLY A 39 -25.66 -6.53 -0.96
C GLY A 39 -25.04 -7.06 -2.26
N CYS A 40 -23.99 -6.44 -2.79
CA CYS A 40 -23.38 -6.80 -4.08
C CYS A 40 -22.06 -7.57 -3.98
N ARG A 41 -21.59 -7.93 -2.77
CA ARG A 41 -20.33 -8.69 -2.57
C ARG A 41 -20.24 -9.99 -3.39
N HIS A 42 -21.36 -10.65 -3.67
CA HIS A 42 -21.38 -11.89 -4.44
C HIS A 42 -21.10 -11.68 -5.95
N LEU A 43 -21.19 -10.44 -6.45
CA LEU A 43 -20.91 -10.08 -7.85
C LEU A 43 -19.47 -9.61 -8.07
N ILE A 44 -18.76 -9.24 -6.99
CA ILE A 44 -17.46 -8.59 -7.06
C ILE A 44 -16.40 -9.42 -6.32
N ARG A 45 -15.33 -9.79 -7.05
CA ARG A 45 -14.14 -10.36 -6.43
C ARG A 45 -13.22 -9.25 -5.98
N VAL A 46 -12.86 -9.23 -4.70
CA VAL A 46 -11.88 -8.28 -4.15
C VAL A 46 -10.51 -8.96 -4.06
N LEU A 47 -9.56 -8.46 -4.84
CA LEU A 47 -8.17 -8.86 -4.86
C LEU A 47 -7.29 -7.78 -4.21
N SER A 48 -6.23 -8.20 -3.54
CA SER A 48 -5.26 -7.26 -2.97
C SER A 48 -3.91 -7.93 -2.75
N PHE A 49 -2.83 -7.18 -2.94
CA PHE A 49 -1.48 -7.62 -2.66
C PHE A 49 -1.19 -7.57 -1.16
N ASN A 50 -0.45 -8.57 -0.66
CA ASN A 50 0.19 -8.51 0.65
C ASN A 50 1.65 -8.06 0.45
N GLU A 51 1.85 -6.81 0.04
CA GLU A 51 3.14 -6.26 -0.34
C GLU A 51 3.38 -4.88 0.27
N THR A 52 4.64 -4.45 0.31
CA THR A 52 5.02 -3.05 0.59
C THR A 52 5.69 -2.45 -0.64
N PHE A 53 4.92 -1.94 -1.60
CA PHE A 53 5.45 -1.44 -2.86
C PHE A 53 6.29 -0.17 -2.72
N THR A 54 6.18 0.56 -1.60
CA THR A 54 7.03 1.71 -1.30
C THR A 54 8.52 1.35 -1.16
N ALA A 55 8.84 0.15 -0.68
CA ALA A 55 10.22 -0.23 -0.33
C ALA A 55 10.66 -1.59 -0.91
N GLY A 56 11.97 -1.82 -0.92
CA GLY A 56 12.61 -3.06 -1.37
C GLY A 56 12.73 -3.17 -2.90
N PRO A 57 13.45 -4.17 -3.42
CA PRO A 57 13.77 -4.27 -4.84
C PRO A 57 12.51 -4.48 -5.69
N LEU A 58 12.49 -3.86 -6.88
CA LEU A 58 11.47 -4.04 -7.91
C LEU A 58 12.02 -4.71 -9.18
N HIS A 59 13.33 -4.92 -9.26
CA HIS A 59 13.96 -5.45 -10.45
C HIS A 59 13.40 -6.83 -10.82
N LYS A 60 12.94 -6.96 -12.08
CA LYS A 60 12.31 -8.18 -12.62
C LYS A 60 11.17 -8.73 -11.75
N LEU A 61 10.41 -7.90 -11.03
CA LEU A 61 9.38 -8.34 -10.08
C LEU A 61 8.32 -9.30 -10.67
N HIS A 62 8.11 -9.23 -11.98
CA HIS A 62 7.20 -10.09 -12.74
C HIS A 62 7.75 -11.51 -13.03
N ARG A 63 8.98 -11.83 -12.57
CA ARG A 63 9.68 -13.11 -12.76
C ARG A 63 10.03 -13.74 -11.41
N GLU A 64 10.27 -15.05 -11.44
CA GLU A 64 10.65 -15.84 -10.26
C GLU A 64 11.87 -15.30 -9.52
N GLU A 65 12.94 -15.00 -10.25
CA GLU A 65 14.14 -14.36 -9.71
C GLU A 65 13.82 -13.08 -8.93
N GLY A 66 12.92 -12.24 -9.46
CA GLY A 66 12.63 -10.91 -8.90
C GLY A 66 11.78 -10.98 -7.65
N TYR A 67 10.67 -11.74 -7.67
CA TYR A 67 9.85 -11.88 -6.46
C TYR A 67 10.56 -12.67 -5.35
N TYR A 68 11.44 -13.62 -5.69
CA TYR A 68 12.25 -14.33 -4.69
C TYR A 68 13.32 -13.41 -4.07
N THR A 69 14.03 -12.62 -4.88
CA THR A 69 14.99 -11.61 -4.39
C THR A 69 14.30 -10.64 -3.42
N ARG A 70 13.08 -10.23 -3.75
CA ARG A 70 12.28 -9.36 -2.89
C ARG A 70 11.83 -10.05 -1.61
N GLU A 71 11.32 -11.28 -1.69
CA GLU A 71 10.91 -12.04 -0.51
C GLU A 71 12.08 -12.20 0.47
N LEU A 72 13.27 -12.55 -0.02
CA LEU A 72 14.48 -12.60 0.81
C LEU A 72 14.82 -11.24 1.43
N TRP A 73 14.79 -10.16 0.66
CA TRP A 73 15.07 -8.82 1.15
C TRP A 73 14.17 -8.44 2.33
N PHE A 74 12.88 -8.78 2.25
CA PHE A 74 11.93 -8.54 3.34
C PHE A 74 12.13 -9.50 4.53
N GLN A 75 12.40 -10.78 4.29
CA GLN A 75 12.65 -11.74 5.37
C GLN A 75 13.88 -11.38 6.20
N GLU A 76 14.95 -10.91 5.55
CA GLU A 76 16.19 -10.49 6.23
C GLU A 76 15.99 -9.23 7.09
N ARG A 77 15.12 -8.30 6.66
CA ARG A 77 14.99 -6.97 7.28
C ARG A 77 13.77 -6.84 8.19
N PHE A 78 12.75 -7.65 7.98
CA PHE A 78 11.47 -7.62 8.69
C PHE A 78 10.99 -9.04 9.04
N PRO A 79 11.79 -9.85 9.76
CA PRO A 79 11.47 -11.26 10.03
C PRO A 79 10.13 -11.44 10.77
N ASP A 80 9.74 -10.47 11.59
CA ASP A 80 8.54 -10.53 12.43
C ASP A 80 7.25 -10.08 11.72
N GLN A 81 7.31 -9.63 10.46
CA GLN A 81 6.12 -9.16 9.74
C GLN A 81 5.20 -10.27 9.21
N GLY A 82 5.50 -11.54 9.52
CA GLY A 82 4.64 -12.65 9.14
C GLY A 82 4.45 -12.74 7.62
N TYR A 83 5.49 -12.45 6.82
CA TYR A 83 5.48 -12.51 5.35
C TYR A 83 5.00 -13.86 4.79
N GLN A 84 5.06 -14.92 5.60
CA GLN A 84 4.57 -16.26 5.26
C GLN A 84 3.04 -16.42 5.42
N LEU A 85 2.35 -15.46 6.03
CA LEU A 85 0.90 -15.46 6.17
C LEU A 85 0.24 -15.04 4.84
N ASN A 86 -0.99 -15.53 4.61
CA ASN A 86 -1.81 -15.16 3.44
C ASN A 86 -1.17 -15.52 2.07
N PRO A 87 -0.83 -16.80 1.81
CA PRO A 87 -0.13 -17.22 0.58
C PRO A 87 -0.84 -16.80 -0.71
N GLN A 88 -2.18 -16.73 -0.71
CA GLN A 88 -2.97 -16.30 -1.86
C GLN A 88 -2.81 -14.80 -2.19
N HIS A 89 -2.33 -14.00 -1.25
CA HIS A 89 -2.07 -12.58 -1.42
C HIS A 89 -0.59 -12.28 -1.70
N LYS A 90 0.28 -13.29 -1.65
CA LYS A 90 1.69 -13.14 -2.03
C LYS A 90 1.81 -12.74 -3.50
N LEU A 91 2.90 -12.06 -3.79
CA LEU A 91 3.21 -11.51 -5.10
C LEU A 91 3.08 -12.54 -6.24
N GLU A 92 3.68 -13.73 -6.11
CA GLU A 92 3.60 -14.78 -7.13
C GLU A 92 2.14 -15.20 -7.42
N ALA A 93 1.38 -15.51 -6.37
CA ALA A 93 -0.01 -15.93 -6.48
C ALA A 93 -0.88 -14.82 -7.09
N MET A 94 -0.62 -13.56 -6.74
CA MET A 94 -1.30 -12.41 -7.30
C MET A 94 -0.94 -12.17 -8.77
N ILE A 95 0.33 -12.30 -9.17
CA ILE A 95 0.76 -12.22 -10.58
C ILE A 95 0.01 -13.27 -11.42
N ARG A 96 -0.01 -14.52 -10.96
CA ARG A 96 -0.73 -15.61 -11.61
C ARG A 96 -2.23 -15.29 -11.71
N THR A 97 -2.83 -14.90 -10.59
CA THR A 97 -4.25 -14.54 -10.52
C THR A 97 -4.60 -13.43 -11.50
N LEU A 98 -3.80 -12.37 -11.60
CA LEU A 98 -4.05 -11.25 -12.52
C LEU A 98 -3.95 -11.66 -13.99
N LYS A 99 -2.96 -12.48 -14.35
CA LYS A 99 -2.81 -13.01 -15.72
C LYS A 99 -3.95 -13.93 -16.15
N GLU A 100 -4.55 -14.63 -15.19
CA GLU A 100 -5.64 -15.59 -15.42
C GLU A 100 -7.03 -14.96 -15.38
N ILE A 101 -7.17 -13.65 -15.11
CA ILE A 101 -8.48 -12.98 -15.09
C ILE A 101 -9.13 -13.08 -16.48
N PRO A 102 -10.31 -13.74 -16.60
CA PRO A 102 -11.00 -13.84 -17.86
C PRO A 102 -11.35 -12.49 -18.49
N GLU A 103 -11.36 -12.41 -19.82
CA GLU A 103 -11.67 -11.17 -20.54
C GLU A 103 -13.12 -10.72 -20.29
N ASP A 104 -14.07 -11.61 -19.96
CA ASP A 104 -15.47 -11.20 -19.67
C ASP A 104 -15.63 -10.43 -18.33
N LYS A 105 -14.58 -10.37 -17.49
CA LYS A 105 -14.64 -9.69 -16.19
C LYS A 105 -14.24 -8.21 -16.30
N LYS A 106 -15.02 -7.31 -15.71
CA LYS A 106 -14.59 -5.90 -15.56
C LYS A 106 -13.48 -5.82 -14.51
N ILE A 107 -12.50 -4.94 -14.70
CA ILE A 107 -11.48 -4.63 -13.68
C ILE A 107 -11.60 -3.16 -13.29
N THR A 108 -11.66 -2.90 -11.98
CA THR A 108 -11.49 -1.58 -11.37
C THR A 108 -10.36 -1.65 -10.35
N ILE A 109 -9.33 -0.84 -10.55
CA ILE A 109 -8.21 -0.68 -9.63
C ILE A 109 -8.50 0.53 -8.74
N TRP A 110 -8.40 0.37 -7.43
CA TRP A 110 -8.53 1.44 -6.45
C TRP A 110 -7.12 1.88 -6.03
N CYS A 111 -6.77 3.13 -6.31
CA CYS A 111 -5.41 3.63 -6.18
C CYS A 111 -5.43 5.09 -5.71
N GLY A 112 -4.90 5.36 -4.52
CA GLY A 112 -4.73 6.72 -4.01
C GLY A 112 -3.43 7.39 -4.50
N ASP A 113 -3.24 8.64 -4.09
CA ASP A 113 -2.05 9.45 -4.40
C ASP A 113 -0.94 9.24 -3.36
N ASN A 114 -0.49 7.99 -3.24
CA ASN A 114 0.60 7.61 -2.37
C ASN A 114 1.58 6.67 -3.09
N SER A 115 2.82 6.61 -2.61
CA SER A 115 3.88 5.84 -3.28
C SER A 115 3.59 4.34 -3.35
N HIS A 116 2.89 3.78 -2.36
CA HIS A 116 2.52 2.37 -2.33
C HIS A 116 1.54 2.02 -3.45
N ASP A 117 0.40 2.69 -3.49
CA ASP A 117 -0.65 2.46 -4.47
C ASP A 117 -0.17 2.79 -5.88
N GLN A 118 0.52 3.93 -6.05
CA GLN A 118 0.97 4.38 -7.37
C GLN A 118 2.04 3.43 -7.94
N THR A 119 2.93 2.89 -7.11
CA THR A 119 3.87 1.84 -7.54
C THR A 119 3.11 0.56 -7.90
N GLY A 120 2.15 0.15 -7.06
CA GLY A 120 1.32 -1.04 -7.27
C GLY A 120 0.48 -0.96 -8.55
N LEU A 121 -0.07 0.21 -8.88
CA LEU A 121 -0.86 0.47 -10.09
C LEU A 121 -0.02 0.21 -11.35
N ARG A 122 1.19 0.78 -11.40
CA ARG A 122 2.13 0.60 -12.51
C ARG A 122 2.50 -0.86 -12.68
N PHE A 123 2.77 -1.55 -11.58
CA PHE A 123 3.04 -2.99 -11.61
C PHE A 123 1.84 -3.80 -12.12
N ALA A 124 0.65 -3.57 -11.57
CA ALA A 124 -0.56 -4.30 -11.96
C ALA A 124 -0.90 -4.10 -13.44
N LEU A 125 -0.77 -2.86 -13.94
CA LEU A 125 -1.00 -2.56 -15.36
C LEU A 125 0.06 -3.18 -16.26
N PHE A 126 1.32 -3.26 -15.82
CA PHE A 126 2.35 -4.00 -16.55
C PHE A 126 2.02 -5.51 -16.65
N ILE A 127 1.56 -6.13 -15.56
CA ILE A 127 1.11 -7.54 -15.58
C ILE A 127 -0.10 -7.74 -16.48
N LEU A 128 -0.99 -6.75 -16.55
CA LEU A 128 -2.22 -6.76 -17.36
C LEU A 128 -2.01 -6.15 -18.77
N SER A 129 -0.77 -5.98 -19.24
CA SER A 129 -0.45 -5.33 -20.53
C SER A 129 -1.15 -5.99 -21.73
N GLU A 130 -1.21 -7.32 -21.74
CA GLU A 130 -1.86 -8.09 -22.82
C GLU A 130 -3.41 -8.08 -22.77
N ARG A 131 -4.01 -7.56 -21.69
CA ARG A 131 -5.46 -7.53 -21.53
C ARG A 131 -6.10 -6.58 -22.54
N LYS A 132 -7.12 -7.05 -23.26
CA LYS A 132 -7.84 -6.25 -24.26
C LYS A 132 -9.02 -5.49 -23.69
N GLN A 133 -9.74 -6.06 -22.72
CA GLN A 133 -10.86 -5.35 -22.11
C GLN A 133 -10.43 -4.10 -21.33
N PRO A 134 -11.29 -3.07 -21.26
CA PRO A 134 -11.00 -1.85 -20.53
C PRO A 134 -10.76 -2.08 -19.04
N ILE A 135 -9.80 -1.34 -18.49
CA ILE A 135 -9.47 -1.29 -17.06
C ILE A 135 -9.83 0.10 -16.56
N HIS A 136 -10.46 0.17 -15.39
CA HIS A 136 -10.86 1.43 -14.75
C HIS A 136 -9.95 1.67 -13.54
N VAL A 137 -9.66 2.94 -13.25
CA VAL A 137 -8.92 3.33 -12.05
C VAL A 137 -9.76 4.36 -11.31
N ILE A 138 -9.87 4.20 -10.00
CA ILE A 138 -10.58 5.14 -9.12
C ILE A 138 -9.63 5.54 -8.01
N ASN A 139 -9.43 6.85 -7.88
CA ASN A 139 -8.81 7.42 -6.70
C ASN A 139 -9.90 7.61 -5.63
N PRO A 140 -9.86 6.85 -4.52
CA PRO A 140 -10.89 6.90 -3.49
C PRO A 140 -10.93 8.24 -2.76
N ILE A 141 -9.80 8.95 -2.69
CA ILE A 141 -9.70 10.23 -1.98
C ILE A 141 -10.25 11.37 -2.85
N GLU A 142 -9.92 11.38 -4.14
CA GLU A 142 -10.53 12.30 -5.10
C GLU A 142 -12.05 12.10 -5.17
N ALA A 143 -12.50 10.85 -5.33
CA ALA A 143 -13.93 10.52 -5.38
C ALA A 143 -14.66 10.85 -4.07
N TYR A 144 -13.96 10.84 -2.93
CA TYR A 144 -14.50 11.30 -1.65
C TYR A 144 -14.68 12.83 -1.61
N GLY A 145 -13.70 13.58 -2.12
CA GLY A 145 -13.76 15.04 -2.21
C GLY A 145 -14.86 15.56 -3.15
N GLU A 146 -15.26 14.76 -4.13
CA GLU A 146 -16.40 15.06 -5.03
C GLU A 146 -17.78 14.87 -4.38
N ILE A 147 -17.86 14.45 -3.12
CA ILE A 147 -19.13 14.24 -2.39
C ILE A 147 -19.18 15.19 -1.18
N PRO A 148 -19.52 16.48 -1.38
CA PRO A 148 -19.37 17.53 -0.36
C PRO A 148 -20.12 17.22 0.94
N GLU A 149 -21.33 16.68 0.87
CA GLU A 149 -22.15 16.42 2.06
C GLU A 149 -21.50 15.38 2.98
N ILE A 150 -20.84 14.37 2.41
CA ILE A 150 -20.15 13.32 3.17
C ILE A 150 -18.78 13.81 3.62
N ALA A 151 -18.08 14.57 2.78
CA ALA A 151 -16.81 15.20 3.15
C ALA A 151 -16.96 16.10 4.37
N GLU A 152 -18.01 16.93 4.41
CA GLU A 152 -18.32 17.82 5.53
C GLU A 152 -18.76 17.02 6.77
N GLN A 153 -19.63 16.02 6.59
CA GLN A 153 -20.15 15.20 7.70
C GLN A 153 -19.07 14.43 8.45
N PHE A 154 -17.99 14.03 7.76
CA PHE A 154 -16.89 13.27 8.35
C PHE A 154 -15.57 14.05 8.36
N SER A 155 -15.62 15.39 8.26
CA SER A 155 -14.45 16.25 8.41
C SER A 155 -13.99 16.27 9.87
N ILE A 156 -13.07 15.39 10.24
CA ILE A 156 -12.49 15.30 11.61
C ILE A 156 -11.18 16.11 11.73
N GLY A 157 -10.95 17.08 10.85
CA GLY A 157 -9.68 17.82 10.80
C GLY A 157 -8.48 17.01 10.29
N LEU A 158 -8.73 15.81 9.75
CA LEU A 158 -7.73 14.94 9.12
C LEU A 158 -8.09 14.76 7.64
N SER A 159 -7.10 14.92 6.76
CA SER A 159 -7.27 14.64 5.32
C SER A 159 -6.94 13.17 5.05
N PRO A 160 -7.92 12.34 4.67
CA PRO A 160 -7.67 10.92 4.43
C PRO A 160 -6.69 10.72 3.26
N GLN A 161 -5.78 9.77 3.41
CA GLN A 161 -4.68 9.49 2.48
C GLN A 161 -4.85 8.12 1.78
N SER A 162 -5.79 7.30 2.25
CA SER A 162 -6.05 5.96 1.71
C SER A 162 -7.51 5.54 1.90
N LEU A 163 -7.95 4.54 1.14
CA LEU A 163 -9.32 4.02 1.24
C LEU A 163 -9.63 3.51 2.66
N GLY A 164 -8.63 2.93 3.33
CA GLY A 164 -8.76 2.39 4.68
C GLY A 164 -9.09 3.44 5.74
N GLN A 165 -8.85 4.72 5.47
CA GLN A 165 -9.15 5.83 6.38
C GLN A 165 -10.53 6.46 6.13
N LEU A 166 -11.21 6.07 5.06
CA LEU A 166 -12.54 6.60 4.74
C LEU A 166 -13.63 5.92 5.59
N PRO A 167 -14.64 6.67 6.05
CA PRO A 167 -15.86 6.09 6.60
C PRO A 167 -16.48 5.10 5.62
N ASN A 168 -16.99 3.97 6.11
CA ASN A 168 -17.50 2.92 5.23
C ASN A 168 -18.74 3.39 4.44
N GLU A 169 -19.53 4.31 4.98
CA GLU A 169 -20.66 4.97 4.33
C GLU A 169 -20.20 5.78 3.11
N ALA A 170 -19.05 6.46 3.21
CA ALA A 170 -18.45 7.17 2.09
C ALA A 170 -18.00 6.20 0.99
N VAL A 171 -17.32 5.12 1.37
CA VAL A 171 -16.90 4.06 0.43
C VAL A 171 -18.10 3.45 -0.31
N GLN A 172 -19.21 3.23 0.40
CA GLN A 172 -20.46 2.74 -0.22
C GLN A 172 -21.02 3.70 -1.27
N THR A 173 -20.99 5.02 -1.00
CA THR A 173 -21.43 6.04 -1.96
C THR A 173 -20.52 6.07 -3.19
N ILE A 174 -19.21 6.03 -2.99
CA ILE A 174 -18.25 5.98 -4.12
C ILE A 174 -18.50 4.73 -4.98
N ILE A 175 -18.72 3.56 -4.37
CA ILE A 175 -19.01 2.31 -5.09
C ILE A 175 -20.25 2.45 -6.00
N LYS A 176 -21.32 3.11 -5.53
CA LYS A 176 -22.53 3.34 -6.33
C LYS A 176 -22.27 4.21 -7.57
N ASN A 177 -21.25 5.05 -7.54
CA ASN A 177 -20.89 5.95 -8.63
C ASN A 177 -19.86 5.36 -9.60
N THR A 178 -19.33 4.16 -9.34
CA THR A 178 -18.29 3.50 -10.15
C THR A 178 -18.71 3.17 -11.59
N GLU A 179 -20.01 3.14 -11.88
CA GLU A 179 -20.52 2.87 -13.23
C GLU A 179 -20.18 4.01 -14.21
N ASN A 180 -19.99 5.24 -13.69
CA ASN A 180 -19.68 6.42 -14.50
C ASN A 180 -18.18 6.60 -14.76
N THR A 181 -17.33 5.83 -14.07
CA THR A 181 -15.88 5.91 -14.22
C THR A 181 -15.49 5.52 -15.64
N GLN A 182 -14.79 6.43 -16.33
CA GLN A 182 -14.25 6.16 -17.65
C GLN A 182 -13.08 5.17 -17.57
N PRO A 183 -12.93 4.27 -18.55
CA PRO A 183 -11.77 3.39 -18.60
C PRO A 183 -10.49 4.17 -18.92
N LEU A 184 -9.35 3.60 -18.54
CA LEU A 184 -8.05 4.08 -19.00
C LEU A 184 -7.97 4.01 -20.53
N THR A 185 -7.50 5.10 -21.13
CA THR A 185 -7.15 5.14 -22.55
C THR A 185 -5.91 4.27 -22.82
N SER A 186 -5.74 3.85 -24.07
CA SER A 186 -4.53 3.12 -24.48
C SER A 186 -3.25 3.92 -24.22
N ALA A 187 -3.31 5.26 -24.35
CA ALA A 187 -2.19 6.15 -24.06
C ALA A 187 -1.83 6.14 -22.57
N GLN A 188 -2.82 6.25 -21.67
CA GLN A 188 -2.61 6.14 -20.23
C GLN A 188 -2.06 4.78 -19.83
N ARG A 189 -2.62 3.68 -20.36
CA ARG A 189 -2.10 2.33 -20.11
C ARG A 189 -0.63 2.21 -20.52
N LYS A 190 -0.29 2.71 -21.71
CA LYS A 190 1.09 2.66 -22.20
C LYS A 190 2.04 3.49 -21.36
N GLN A 191 1.59 4.65 -20.89
CA GLN A 191 2.37 5.49 -20.00
C GLN A 191 2.70 4.77 -18.68
N TYR A 192 1.71 4.15 -18.03
CA TYR A 192 1.95 3.38 -16.79
C TYR A 192 2.89 2.18 -17.00
N GLU A 193 2.80 1.50 -18.15
CA GLU A 193 3.73 0.42 -18.49
C GLU A 193 5.17 0.91 -18.65
N LEU A 194 5.37 2.05 -19.30
CA LEU A 194 6.69 2.66 -19.48
C LEU A 194 7.27 3.12 -18.15
N GLU A 195 6.45 3.78 -17.32
CA GLU A 195 6.84 4.18 -15.96
C GLU A 195 7.21 2.97 -15.11
N TRP A 196 6.49 1.85 -15.23
CA TRP A 196 6.86 0.60 -14.56
C TRP A 196 8.25 0.11 -15.01
N GLN A 197 8.52 0.12 -16.32
CA GLN A 197 9.81 -0.29 -16.86
C GLN A 197 10.94 0.59 -16.34
N GLU A 198 10.73 1.89 -16.24
CA GLU A 198 11.69 2.84 -15.67
C GLU A 198 11.96 2.55 -14.19
N ILE A 199 10.93 2.54 -13.34
CA ILE A 199 11.11 2.35 -11.88
C ILE A 199 11.61 0.96 -11.51
N SER A 200 11.35 -0.06 -12.32
CA SER A 200 11.84 -1.43 -12.07
C SER A 200 13.22 -1.70 -12.67
N SER A 201 13.79 -0.75 -13.41
CA SER A 201 15.13 -0.88 -13.99
C SER A 201 16.25 -0.45 -13.04
N THR A 202 15.94 0.27 -11.97
CA THR A 202 16.95 0.78 -11.02
C THR A 202 17.13 -0.16 -9.83
N GLU A 203 18.23 0.03 -9.10
CA GLU A 203 18.54 -0.69 -7.85
C GLU A 203 18.05 0.07 -6.61
N ASP A 204 17.32 1.17 -6.79
CA ASP A 204 16.80 1.97 -5.70
C ASP A 204 15.77 1.20 -4.87
N MET A 205 15.87 1.40 -3.56
CA MET A 205 15.15 0.59 -2.59
C MET A 205 13.92 1.31 -2.01
N LEU A 206 13.68 2.57 -2.38
CA LEU A 206 12.58 3.37 -1.87
C LEU A 206 11.92 4.17 -2.99
N ARG A 207 10.59 4.32 -2.91
CA ARG A 207 9.76 5.10 -3.85
C ARG A 207 9.06 6.24 -3.13
N ILE A 208 9.08 7.42 -3.73
CA ILE A 208 8.39 8.61 -3.23
C ILE A 208 7.36 9.04 -4.25
N TRP A 209 6.17 9.41 -3.77
CA TRP A 209 5.14 10.07 -4.56
C TRP A 209 5.10 11.54 -4.16
N SER A 210 5.38 12.43 -5.10
CA SER A 210 5.36 13.87 -4.87
C SER A 210 4.95 14.59 -6.15
N ASN A 211 4.06 15.57 -6.03
CA ASN A 211 3.60 16.40 -7.16
C ASN A 211 3.10 15.57 -8.37
N GLY A 212 2.42 14.45 -8.11
CA GLY A 212 1.90 13.57 -9.16
C GLY A 212 2.95 12.68 -9.83
N GLN A 213 4.18 12.65 -9.33
CA GLN A 213 5.28 11.87 -9.88
C GLN A 213 5.80 10.83 -8.90
N LEU A 214 6.04 9.62 -9.40
CA LEU A 214 6.71 8.55 -8.68
C LEU A 214 8.21 8.61 -8.96
N THR A 215 9.03 8.69 -7.92
CA THR A 215 10.50 8.79 -8.02
C THR A 215 11.18 7.71 -7.20
N ASN A 216 12.22 7.11 -7.77
CA ASN A 216 13.09 6.16 -7.10
C ASN A 216 14.20 6.90 -6.33
N VAL A 217 14.44 6.50 -5.09
CA VAL A 217 15.49 7.06 -4.23
C VAL A 217 16.19 5.97 -3.42
N PRO A 218 17.42 6.23 -2.94
CA PRO A 218 18.12 5.29 -2.06
C PRO A 218 17.34 4.99 -0.78
N GLU A 219 17.56 3.82 -0.16
CA GLU A 219 16.95 3.51 1.14
C GLU A 219 17.35 4.49 2.26
N THR A 220 18.47 5.20 2.08
CA THR A 220 19.00 6.19 3.02
C THR A 220 18.36 7.57 2.85
N TYR A 221 17.40 7.74 1.93
CA TYR A 221 16.89 9.07 1.54
C TYR A 221 16.42 9.92 2.73
N TYR A 222 15.78 9.31 3.72
CA TYR A 222 15.26 10.01 4.91
C TYR A 222 16.20 9.99 6.11
N ASP A 223 17.41 9.45 5.99
CA ASP A 223 18.30 9.25 7.14
C ASP A 223 18.69 10.59 7.80
N GLU A 224 18.99 11.62 7.00
CA GLU A 224 19.38 12.94 7.52
C GLU A 224 18.22 13.66 8.20
N GLU A 225 17.01 13.57 7.64
CA GLU A 225 15.80 14.10 8.26
C GLU A 225 15.46 13.34 9.55
N ILE A 226 15.67 12.02 9.59
CA ILE A 226 15.46 11.20 10.79
C ILE A 226 16.40 11.66 11.90
N LEU A 227 17.69 11.82 11.59
CA LEU A 227 18.69 12.31 12.55
C LEU A 227 18.34 13.72 13.01
N SER A 228 17.95 14.61 12.10
CA SER A 228 17.56 15.99 12.43
C SER A 228 16.37 16.03 13.39
N LEU A 229 15.36 15.20 13.16
CA LEU A 229 14.19 15.09 14.04
C LEU A 229 14.57 14.54 15.42
N ILE A 230 15.39 13.49 15.48
CA ILE A 230 15.89 12.95 16.76
C ILE A 230 16.64 14.03 17.51
N LEU A 231 17.55 14.77 16.85
CA LEU A 231 18.31 15.85 17.48
C LEU A 231 17.39 16.96 18.03
N GLN A 232 16.31 17.28 17.33
CA GLN A 232 15.32 18.24 17.80
C GLN A 232 14.60 17.74 19.05
N LEU A 233 14.13 16.49 19.05
CA LEU A 233 13.43 15.88 20.18
C LEU A 233 14.34 15.78 21.41
N GLN A 234 15.62 15.46 21.22
CA GLN A 234 16.61 15.38 22.31
C GLN A 234 16.78 16.70 23.09
N LYS A 235 16.64 17.85 22.42
CA LYS A 235 16.77 19.16 23.07
C LYS A 235 15.66 19.39 24.10
N ASN A 236 14.53 18.69 23.95
CA ASN A 236 13.40 18.79 24.86
C ASN A 236 13.47 17.76 26.01
N GLU A 237 14.37 16.78 25.91
CA GLU A 237 14.57 15.76 26.95
C GLU A 237 15.42 16.30 28.12
N GLN A 238 14.98 16.00 29.34
CA GLN A 238 15.76 16.25 30.56
C GLN A 238 16.53 14.97 30.93
N GLY A 239 17.83 15.09 31.21
CA GLY A 239 18.65 13.97 31.69
C GLY A 239 19.58 13.39 30.62
N ASP A 240 19.47 12.10 30.31
CA ASP A 240 20.43 11.39 29.45
C ASP A 240 20.23 11.59 27.94
N HIS A 241 19.24 12.43 27.59
CA HIS A 241 18.85 12.86 26.24
C HIS A 241 18.43 11.73 25.31
N TYR A 242 18.03 10.57 25.81
CA TYR A 242 17.47 9.52 24.94
C TYR A 242 15.99 9.74 24.68
N VAL A 243 15.58 9.62 23.41
CA VAL A 243 14.18 9.80 22.97
C VAL A 243 13.55 8.45 22.67
N ASN A 244 12.31 8.24 23.09
CA ASN A 244 11.58 6.99 22.83
C ASN A 244 11.37 6.78 21.31
N ALA A 245 11.67 5.58 20.81
CA ALA A 245 11.56 5.29 19.38
C ALA A 245 10.12 5.38 18.85
N GLY A 246 9.13 4.96 19.63
CA GLY A 246 7.72 5.11 19.29
C GLY A 246 7.29 6.58 19.14
N LEU A 247 7.83 7.49 19.97
CA LEU A 247 7.59 8.93 19.83
C LEU A 247 8.23 9.50 18.56
N ILE A 248 9.45 9.05 18.22
CA ILE A 248 10.13 9.46 16.98
C ILE A 248 9.30 9.01 15.77
N VAL A 249 8.85 7.74 15.73
CA VAL A 249 7.99 7.24 14.65
C VAL A 249 6.67 8.00 14.57
N GLY A 250 6.04 8.29 15.72
CA GLY A 250 4.82 9.10 15.76
C GLY A 250 5.03 10.49 15.15
N ALA A 251 6.12 11.17 15.50
CA ALA A 251 6.48 12.47 14.95
C ALA A 251 6.78 12.40 13.45
N ILE A 252 7.41 11.34 12.95
CA ILE A 252 7.64 11.13 11.51
C ILE A 252 6.31 11.01 10.76
N ILE A 253 5.40 10.18 11.26
CA ILE A 253 4.08 9.96 10.63
C ILE A 253 3.30 11.28 10.57
N GLU A 254 3.30 12.04 11.66
CA GLU A 254 2.59 13.31 11.76
C GLU A 254 3.20 14.39 10.83
N GLN A 255 4.53 14.55 10.84
CA GLN A 255 5.19 15.64 10.14
C GLN A 255 5.35 15.40 8.64
N TRP A 256 5.60 14.16 8.24
CA TRP A 256 6.03 13.87 6.88
C TRP A 256 4.91 13.28 6.02
N ASN A 257 3.76 12.94 6.61
CA ASN A 257 2.59 12.36 5.93
C ASN A 257 3.00 11.22 4.96
N LEU A 258 4.01 10.44 5.35
CA LEU A 258 4.63 9.44 4.46
C LEU A 258 3.85 8.14 4.47
N PHE A 259 3.69 7.58 3.27
CA PHE A 259 3.20 6.22 3.08
C PHE A 259 4.34 5.19 3.17
N ILE A 260 5.13 5.30 4.24
CA ILE A 260 6.24 4.40 4.57
C ILE A 260 5.85 3.59 5.79
N SER A 261 6.13 2.28 5.77
CA SER A 261 5.79 1.42 6.90
C SER A 261 6.64 1.77 8.12
N THR A 262 6.04 1.70 9.31
CA THR A 262 6.76 1.91 10.58
C THR A 262 7.93 0.96 10.74
N SER A 263 7.80 -0.27 10.23
CA SER A 263 8.91 -1.22 10.22
C SER A 263 10.06 -0.80 9.30
N PHE A 264 9.80 -0.13 8.17
CA PHE A 264 10.89 0.43 7.36
C PHE A 264 11.63 1.55 8.11
N ILE A 265 10.91 2.42 8.83
CA ILE A 265 11.52 3.45 9.68
C ILE A 265 12.39 2.80 10.77
N GLU A 266 11.86 1.79 11.46
CA GLU A 266 12.60 1.03 12.46
C GLU A 266 13.83 0.32 11.86
N TYR A 267 13.72 -0.26 10.67
CA TYR A 267 14.87 -0.78 9.93
C TYR A 267 15.95 0.28 9.73
N ARG A 268 15.58 1.52 9.35
CA ARG A 268 16.53 2.63 9.24
C ARG A 268 17.19 2.96 10.58
N PHE A 269 16.45 2.95 11.69
CA PHE A 269 17.06 3.13 13.02
C PHE A 269 18.15 2.11 13.30
N TRP A 270 17.90 0.82 13.04
CA TRP A 270 18.91 -0.23 13.21
C TRP A 270 20.12 -0.04 12.31
N ARG A 271 19.93 0.41 11.07
CA ARG A 271 21.03 0.76 10.16
C ARG A 271 21.87 1.91 10.72
N LEU A 272 21.23 2.99 11.16
CA LEU A 272 21.91 4.15 11.75
C LEU A 272 22.64 3.80 13.07
N ILE A 273 22.11 2.88 13.88
CA ILE A 273 22.81 2.34 15.05
C ILE A 273 24.07 1.57 14.61
N SER A 274 23.94 0.68 13.62
CA SER A 274 25.06 -0.11 13.12
C SER A 274 26.18 0.74 12.49
N GLU A 275 25.81 1.89 11.92
CA GLU A 275 26.73 2.89 11.37
C GLU A 275 27.36 3.79 12.45
N GLY A 276 26.96 3.65 13.72
CA GLY A 276 27.45 4.47 14.83
C GLY A 276 26.88 5.89 14.88
N LYS A 277 25.85 6.18 14.07
CA LYS A 277 25.16 7.48 14.05
C LYS A 277 24.12 7.62 15.17
N LEU A 278 23.64 6.50 15.71
CA LEU A 278 22.72 6.44 16.83
C LEU A 278 23.24 5.49 17.93
N LEU A 279 23.01 5.88 19.17
CA LEU A 279 23.09 5.05 20.36
C LEU A 279 21.71 4.48 20.69
N PHE A 280 21.71 3.29 21.26
CA PHE A 280 20.50 2.54 21.60
C PHE A 280 20.50 2.13 23.08
N LYS A 281 19.33 2.20 23.72
CA LYS A 281 19.07 1.56 25.02
C LYS A 281 17.65 0.99 25.07
N GLY A 282 17.45 -0.10 25.82
CA GLY A 282 16.14 -0.72 26.05
C GLY A 282 15.99 -2.09 25.37
N ILE A 283 14.76 -2.43 24.98
CA ILE A 283 14.43 -3.74 24.40
C ILE A 283 14.36 -3.64 22.86
N PRO A 284 15.23 -4.35 22.11
CA PRO A 284 15.19 -4.33 20.64
C PRO A 284 13.84 -4.77 20.07
N TYR A 285 13.49 -4.26 18.89
CA TYR A 285 12.26 -4.56 18.14
C TYR A 285 10.94 -4.25 18.86
N ALA A 286 11.00 -3.57 20.01
CA ALA A 286 9.85 -3.08 20.74
C ALA A 286 9.91 -1.56 20.81
N MET A 287 9.49 -0.86 19.75
CA MET A 287 9.60 0.62 19.62
C MET A 287 9.08 1.42 20.83
N HIS A 288 8.12 0.87 21.58
CA HIS A 288 7.58 1.49 22.79
C HIS A 288 8.49 1.33 24.03
N LEU A 289 9.47 0.42 23.99
CA LEU A 289 10.38 0.04 25.08
C LEU A 289 11.86 0.28 24.78
N TYR A 290 12.20 0.93 23.66
CA TYR A 290 13.56 1.38 23.42
C TYR A 290 13.66 2.84 23.01
N PHE A 291 14.87 3.35 23.18
CA PHE A 291 15.19 4.76 23.04
C PHE A 291 16.46 4.94 22.23
N LEU A 292 16.52 6.06 21.52
CA LEU A 292 17.59 6.41 20.60
C LEU A 292 18.22 7.73 21.00
N ARG A 293 19.51 7.87 20.71
CA ARG A 293 20.24 9.12 20.90
C ARG A 293 21.31 9.33 19.83
N ILE A 294 21.48 10.53 19.33
CA ILE A 294 22.67 10.96 18.59
C ILE A 294 23.83 11.08 19.60
N PRO A 295 25.00 10.48 19.31
CA PRO A 295 26.15 10.41 20.21
C PRO A 295 26.51 11.71 20.93
#